data_AF-G5H627-F1
#
_entry.id   AF-G5H627-F1
#
_cell.length_a   1.000
_cell.length_b   1.000
_cell.length_c   1.000
_cell.angle_alpha   90.00
_cell.angle_beta   90.00
_cell.angle_gamma   90.00
#
_symmetry.space_group_name_H-M   'P 1'
#
loop_
_entity.id
_entity.type
_entity.pdbx_description
1 polymer ?
#
loop_
_entity_poly.entity_id
_entity_poly.type
_entity_poly.pdbx_seq_one_letter_code
_entity_poly.pdbx_strand_id
1 'polypeptide(L)' 'MRYEKATQINRIKWHYWINGEFHSVQNMDMRLFFPQESDSYLQWAGFEIVHKFGSFEEEVFNESSEKQIYVLALQ' A
#
# COMPACT_ATOMS: atom_id res chain seq x y z
N MET A 1 -9.43 7.05 10.77
CA MET A 1 -9.27 5.97 9.78
C MET A 1 -10.11 4.79 10.23
N ARG A 2 -10.72 4.02 9.31
CA ARG A 2 -11.49 2.81 9.65
C ARG A 2 -11.11 1.70 8.68
N TYR A 3 -10.49 0.65 9.21
CA TYR A 3 -10.16 -0.54 8.43
C TYR A 3 -11.34 -1.53 8.40
N GLU A 4 -11.77 -1.89 7.21
CA GLU A 4 -12.85 -2.84 6.95
C GLU A 4 -12.26 -4.19 6.51
N LYS A 5 -12.15 -5.14 7.44
CA LYS A 5 -11.45 -6.41 7.21
C LYS A 5 -12.02 -7.25 6.06
N ALA A 6 -13.35 -7.26 5.89
CA ALA A 6 -14.03 -8.10 4.89
C ALA A 6 -13.70 -7.68 3.44
N THR A 7 -13.45 -6.40 3.21
CA THR A 7 -13.13 -5.84 1.90
C THR A 7 -11.66 -5.43 1.77
N GLN A 8 -10.90 -5.51 2.87
CA GLN A 8 -9.52 -5.02 3.00
C GLN A 8 -9.38 -3.52 2.64
N ILE A 9 -10.42 -2.72 2.87
CA ILE A 9 -10.41 -1.29 2.57
C ILE A 9 -10.19 -0.49 3.85
N ASN A 10 -9.16 0.36 3.85
CA ASN A 10 -8.98 1.41 4.83
C ASN A 10 -9.69 2.68 4.34
N ARG A 11 -10.78 3.06 5.02
CA ARG A 11 -11.55 4.26 4.70
C ARG A 11 -11.00 5.45 5.47
N ILE A 12 -10.44 6.41 4.76
CA ILE A 12 -9.86 7.61 5.35
C ILE A 12 -10.69 8.82 4.96
N LYS A 13 -11.07 9.63 5.95
CA LYS A 13 -11.69 10.94 5.74
C LYS A 13 -10.69 12.02 6.09
N TRP A 14 -10.18 12.69 5.07
CA TRP A 14 -9.30 13.83 5.21
C TRP A 14 -10.12 15.09 5.36
N HIS A 15 -9.84 15.85 6.42
CA HIS A 15 -10.40 17.18 6.59
C HIS A 15 -9.28 18.15 6.28
N TYR A 16 -9.51 19.05 5.33
CA TYR A 16 -8.53 20.01 4.87
C TYR A 16 -8.82 21.38 5.46
N TRP A 17 -7.77 22.01 5.96
CA TRP A 17 -7.77 23.39 6.38
C TRP A 17 -6.70 24.15 5.59
N ILE A 18 -7.09 25.30 5.01
CA ILE A 18 -6.20 26.19 4.27
C ILE A 18 -6.19 27.51 5.02
N ASN A 19 -5.00 27.96 5.44
CA ASN A 19 -4.83 29.19 6.24
C ASN A 19 -5.70 29.22 7.52
N GLY A 20 -5.94 28.05 8.13
CA GLY A 20 -6.76 27.94 9.34
C GLY A 20 -8.27 27.86 9.09
N GLU A 21 -8.73 28.09 7.86
CA GLU A 21 -10.14 27.96 7.50
C GLU A 21 -10.45 26.56 6.96
N PHE A 22 -11.61 26.02 7.35
CA PHE A 22 -12.08 24.75 6.83
C PHE A 22 -12.34 24.87 5.32
N HIS A 23 -11.70 24.00 4.54
CA HIS A 23 -11.81 23.99 3.09
C HIS A 23 -12.76 22.87 2.63
N SER A 24 -12.47 21.62 2.98
CA SER A 24 -13.24 20.47 2.47
C SER A 24 -12.98 19.19 3.25
N VAL A 25 -13.91 18.24 3.15
CA VAL A 25 -13.66 16.83 3.51
C VAL A 25 -13.50 16.02 2.23
N GLN A 26 -12.45 15.20 2.14
CA GLN A 26 -12.29 14.23 1.06
C GLN A 26 -12.19 12.81 1.62
N ASN A 27 -12.79 11.86 0.92
CA ASN A 27 -12.68 10.45 1.26
C ASN A 27 -11.60 9.80 0.38
N MET A 28 -10.64 9.14 1.00
CA MET A 28 -9.59 8.36 0.34
C MET A 28 -9.70 6.92 0.86
N ASP A 29 -10.30 6.07 0.05
CA ASP A 29 -10.40 4.65 0.34
C ASP A 29 -9.17 3.96 -0.24
N MET A 30 -8.39 3.28 0.61
CA MET A 30 -7.18 2.56 0.20
C MET A 30 -7.40 1.07 0.37
N ARG A 31 -7.17 0.29 -0.68
CA ARG A 31 -7.18 -1.18 -0.58
C ARG A 31 -5.81 -1.67 -0.12
N LEU A 32 -5.79 -2.41 0.98
CA LEU A 32 -4.58 -2.92 1.61
C LEU A 32 -4.49 -4.42 1.38
N PHE A 33 -3.62 -4.84 0.46
CA PHE A 33 -3.36 -6.25 0.21
C PHE A 33 -2.38 -6.81 1.24
N PHE A 34 -2.57 -8.05 1.64
CA PHE A 34 -1.53 -8.74 2.41
C PHE A 34 -0.29 -8.95 1.53
N PRO A 35 0.93 -8.93 2.09
CA PRO A 35 2.15 -9.05 1.28
C PRO A 35 2.17 -10.31 0.40
N GLN A 36 1.70 -11.44 0.91
CA GLN A 36 1.62 -12.72 0.20
C GLN A 36 0.57 -12.71 -0.92
N GLU A 37 -0.54 -11.98 -0.72
CA GLU A 37 -1.59 -11.83 -1.73
C GLU A 37 -1.08 -11.01 -2.92
N SER A 38 -0.38 -9.90 -2.64
CA SER A 38 0.30 -9.12 -3.68
C SER A 38 1.34 -9.94 -4.43
N ASP A 39 2.16 -10.75 -3.73
CA ASP A 39 3.14 -11.63 -4.38
C ASP A 39 2.47 -12.60 -5.36
N SER A 40 1.35 -13.20 -4.96
CA SER A 40 0.59 -14.15 -5.78
C SER A 40 0.03 -13.48 -7.04
N TYR A 41 -0.53 -12.27 -6.91
CA TYR A 41 -1.05 -11.54 -8.06
C TYR A 41 0.02 -11.17 -9.07
N LEU A 42 1.20 -10.77 -8.61
CA LEU A 42 2.33 -10.42 -9.49
C LEU A 42 2.80 -11.66 -10.27
N GLN A 43 2.94 -12.80 -9.60
CA GLN A 43 3.29 -14.07 -10.24
C GLN A 43 2.22 -14.53 -11.24
N TRP A 44 0.94 -14.44 -10.90
CA TRP A 44 -0.15 -14.77 -11.83
C TRP A 44 -0.23 -13.84 -13.03
N ALA A 45 0.21 -12.59 -12.88
CA ALA A 45 0.34 -11.64 -13.98
C ALA A 45 1.58 -11.88 -14.85
N GLY A 46 2.41 -12.90 -14.54
CA GLY A 46 3.59 -13.27 -15.32
C GLY A 46 4.87 -12.52 -14.94
N PHE A 47 4.88 -11.83 -13.80
CA PHE A 47 6.08 -11.15 -13.31
C PHE A 47 6.91 -12.08 -12.41
N GLU A 48 8.22 -12.03 -12.59
CA GLU A 48 9.19 -12.53 -11.62
C GLU A 48 9.49 -11.43 -10.59
N ILE A 49 9.44 -11.79 -9.30
CA ILE A 49 9.84 -10.89 -8.21
C ILE A 49 11.34 -11.03 -8.02
N VAL A 50 12.10 -10.05 -8.52
CA VAL A 50 13.58 -10.04 -8.42
C VAL A 50 14.01 -9.59 -7.02
N HIS A 51 13.38 -8.52 -6.51
CA HIS A 51 13.62 -8.02 -5.16
C HIS A 51 12.33 -7.52 -4.50
N LYS A 52 12.33 -7.59 -3.16
CA LYS A 52 11.29 -7.03 -2.30
C LYS A 52 11.93 -6.30 -1.12
N PHE A 53 11.81 -4.98 -1.09
CA PHE A 53 12.43 -4.12 -0.10
C PHE A 53 11.42 -3.51 0.88
N GLY A 54 11.86 -3.32 2.11
CA GLY A 54 11.12 -2.69 3.21
C GLY A 54 11.26 -1.17 3.28
N SER A 55 12.26 -0.61 2.60
CA SER A 55 12.55 0.82 2.52
C SER A 55 13.27 1.16 1.22
N PHE A 56 13.45 2.46 0.96
CA PHE A 56 14.20 2.93 -0.21
C PHE A 56 15.72 2.74 -0.08
N GLU A 57 16.21 2.38 1.11
CA GLU A 57 17.61 2.03 1.37
C GLU A 57 17.88 0.53 1.12
N GLU A 58 17.00 -0.13 0.36
CA GLU A 58 17.10 -1.54 -0.02
C GLU A 58 17.12 -2.53 1.16
N GLU A 59 16.58 -2.13 2.32
CA GLU A 59 16.44 -3.03 3.47
C GLU A 59 15.50 -4.20 3.13
N VAL A 60 15.79 -5.37 3.70
CA VAL A 60 14.96 -6.57 3.50
C VAL A 60 13.54 -6.32 4.03
N PHE A 61 12.53 -6.59 3.19
CA PHE A 61 11.14 -6.50 3.60
C PHE A 61 10.81 -7.51 4.73
N ASN A 62 10.17 -7.02 5.80
CA ASN A 62 9.77 -7.79 6.98
C ASN A 62 8.53 -7.15 7.66
N GLU A 63 8.08 -7.72 8.78
CA GLU A 63 6.88 -7.25 9.51
C GLU A 63 7.01 -5.85 10.11
N SER A 64 8.23 -5.36 10.35
CA SER A 64 8.47 -4.00 10.82
C SER A 64 8.68 -3.01 9.68
N SER A 65 8.62 -3.46 8.44
CA SER A 65 8.79 -2.60 7.27
C SER A 65 7.57 -1.69 7.08
N GLU A 66 7.82 -0.39 6.96
CA GLU A 66 6.75 0.57 6.67
C GLU A 66 6.27 0.52 5.22
N LYS A 67 7.12 0.02 4.32
CA LYS A 67 6.89 0.03 2.87
C LYS A 67 7.11 -1.37 2.31
N GLN A 68 6.51 -1.61 1.15
CA GLN A 68 6.67 -2.84 0.38
C GLN A 68 6.97 -2.43 -1.06
N ILE A 69 8.24 -2.52 -1.44
CA ILE A 69 8.74 -2.03 -2.73
C ILE A 69 9.20 -3.25 -3.55
N TYR A 70 8.73 -3.34 -4.79
CA TYR A 70 9.03 -4.46 -5.68
C TYR A 70 9.92 -4.03 -6.83
N VAL A 71 10.90 -4.88 -7.14
CA VAL A 71 11.60 -4.88 -8.42
C VAL A 71 11.16 -6.12 -9.18
N LEU A 72 10.53 -5.91 -10.33
CA LEU A 72 9.91 -6.97 -11.12
C LEU A 72 10.59 -7.09 -12.48
N ALA A 73 10.70 -8.31 -12.97
CA ALA A 73 11.04 -8.60 -14.36
C ALA A 73 9.82 -9.20 -15.06
N LEU A 74 9.60 -8.82 -16.32
CA LEU A 74 8.60 -9.46 -17.17
C LEU A 74 9.27 -10.66 -17.86
N GLN A 75 8.63 -11.83 -17.78
CA GLN A 75 9.07 -13.03 -18.49
C GLN A 75 8.87 -12.91 -20.01
#